data_AF-A0A831KBC8-F1
#
_entry.id   AF-A0A831KBC8-F1
#
_cell.length_a   1.000
_cell.length_b   1.000
_cell.length_c   1.000
_cell.angle_alpha   90.00
_cell.angle_beta   90.00
_cell.angle_gamma   90.00
#
_symmetry.space_group_name_H-M   'P 1'
#
loop_
_entity.id
_entity.type
_entity.pdbx_description
1 polymer ?
#
loop_
_entity_poly.entity_id
_entity_poly.type
_entity_poly.pdbx_seq_one_letter_code
_entity_poly.pdbx_strand_id
1 'polypeptide(L)'
;MNDNTANKNNSDDDTIVAVITPPGEGGIAALRIAGSQSLSYLQKHFQPISKRNKNKPQPFVMRFGHFFNDKKEVIDEVMAVYMPYGKSYTGLEQVEIFCHGGRQVVMLIQDAIIQ
;
A
#
# COMPACT_ATOMS: atom_id res chain seq x y z
N MET A 1 -13.44 24.55 36.14
CA MET A 1 -12.50 23.44 36.38
C MET A 1 -13.30 22.15 36.48
N ASN A 2 -13.29 21.36 35.42
CA ASN A 2 -13.21 19.90 35.46
C ASN A 2 -12.92 19.45 34.04
N ASP A 3 -11.62 19.31 33.78
CA ASP A 3 -11.06 18.64 32.62
C ASP A 3 -11.48 17.16 32.70
N ASN A 4 -12.29 16.73 31.74
CA ASN A 4 -12.54 15.31 31.51
C ASN A 4 -12.21 15.05 30.04
N THR A 5 -10.92 15.16 29.74
CA THR A 5 -10.30 14.67 28.50
C THR A 5 -10.35 13.15 28.51
N ALA A 6 -11.54 12.63 28.19
CA ALA A 6 -11.70 11.25 27.77
C ALA A 6 -10.73 11.02 26.60
N ASN A 7 -9.77 10.15 26.87
CA ASN A 7 -8.69 9.75 25.99
C ASN A 7 -9.25 9.26 24.64
N LYS A 8 -9.31 10.14 23.65
CA LYS A 8 -9.52 9.77 22.24
C LYS A 8 -8.21 9.15 21.75
N ASN A 9 -8.04 7.85 21.95
CA ASN A 9 -7.14 7.08 21.09
C ASN A 9 -7.78 7.07 19.70
N ASN A 10 -7.47 8.07 18.88
CA ASN A 10 -7.91 8.17 17.49
C ASN A 10 -7.23 7.04 16.70
N SER A 11 -7.89 5.89 16.58
CA SER A 11 -7.50 4.79 15.69
C SER A 11 -7.58 5.15 14.20
N ASP A 12 -8.10 6.33 13.86
CA ASP A 12 -8.28 6.81 12.49
C ASP A 12 -6.97 7.33 11.86
N ASP A 13 -5.90 7.53 12.63
CA ASP A 13 -4.62 8.03 12.13
C ASP A 13 -3.60 6.93 11.79
N ASP A 14 -3.81 5.69 12.24
CA ASP A 14 -2.86 4.61 11.97
C ASP A 14 -2.99 4.09 10.53
N THR A 15 -1.85 4.00 9.84
CA THR A 15 -1.78 3.33 8.54
C THR A 15 -1.44 1.86 8.72
N ILE A 16 -2.36 0.97 8.33
CA ILE A 16 -2.21 -0.47 8.45
C ILE A 16 -1.75 -1.09 7.14
N VAL A 17 -0.98 -2.18 7.24
CA VAL A 17 -0.55 -3.01 6.11
C VAL A 17 -0.94 -4.45 6.38
N ALA A 18 -1.58 -5.11 5.42
CA ALA A 18 -1.98 -6.50 5.54
C ALA A 18 -1.86 -7.26 4.21
N VAL A 19 -1.44 -8.53 4.28
CA VAL A 19 -1.59 -9.46 3.17
C VAL A 19 -3.07 -9.88 3.12
N ILE A 20 -3.71 -9.71 1.96
CA ILE A 20 -5.15 -9.94 1.75
C ILE A 20 -5.46 -11.16 0.87
N THR A 21 -4.45 -11.96 0.55
CA THR A 21 -4.57 -13.28 -0.08
C THR A 21 -4.30 -14.41 0.94
N PRO A 22 -4.82 -15.63 0.73
CA PRO A 22 -4.51 -16.77 1.58
C PRO A 22 -2.99 -16.99 1.74
N PRO A 23 -2.52 -17.49 2.90
CA PRO A 23 -1.11 -17.81 3.10
C PRO A 23 -0.70 -18.99 2.23
N GLY A 24 0.56 -18.98 1.78
CA GLY A 24 1.13 -20.03 0.95
C GLY A 24 1.81 -19.47 -0.30
N GLU A 25 2.06 -20.35 -1.27
CA GLU A 25 2.60 -19.98 -2.57
C GLU A 25 1.47 -19.97 -3.61
N GLY A 26 1.50 -18.96 -4.49
CA GLY A 26 0.55 -18.81 -5.59
C GLY A 26 1.14 -17.98 -6.71
N GLY A 27 0.42 -17.88 -7.83
CA GLY A 27 0.85 -17.00 -8.93
C GLY A 27 0.87 -15.53 -8.53
N ILE A 28 -0.08 -15.11 -7.69
CA ILE A 28 -0.26 -13.72 -7.25
C ILE A 28 -0.49 -13.70 -5.73
N ALA A 29 0.07 -12.69 -5.07
CA ALA A 29 -0.32 -12.26 -3.73
C ALA A 29 -0.71 -10.79 -3.76
N ALA A 30 -1.59 -10.38 -2.83
CA ALA A 30 -1.99 -8.99 -2.71
C ALA A 30 -1.76 -8.47 -1.29
N LEU A 31 -1.24 -7.24 -1.21
CA LEU A 31 -1.07 -6.48 0.02
C LEU A 31 -1.94 -5.23 -0.04
N ARG A 32 -2.57 -4.89 1.08
CA ARG A 32 -3.35 -3.68 1.27
C ARG A 32 -2.67 -2.77 2.27
N ILE A 33 -2.56 -1.50 1.91
CA ILE A 33 -2.19 -0.40 2.80
C ILE A 33 -3.46 0.45 2.98
N ALA A 34 -3.88 0.71 4.21
CA ALA A 34 -5.05 1.54 4.48
C ALA A 34 -4.79 2.52 5.63
N GLY A 35 -5.13 3.79 5.43
CA GLY A 35 -4.83 4.89 6.35
C GLY A 35 -4.23 6.09 5.65
N SER A 36 -4.01 7.17 6.39
CA SER A 36 -3.66 8.51 5.89
C SER A 36 -2.32 8.58 5.13
N GLN A 37 -1.45 7.57 5.26
CA GLN A 37 -0.15 7.50 4.59
C GLN A 37 -0.13 6.58 3.37
N SER A 38 -1.25 5.94 3.01
CA SER A 38 -1.31 4.92 1.96
C SER A 38 -0.76 5.42 0.62
N LEU A 39 -1.17 6.60 0.18
CA LEU A 39 -0.68 7.18 -1.07
C LEU A 39 0.82 7.54 -1.00
N SER A 40 1.29 7.99 0.16
CA SER A 40 2.70 8.34 0.38
C SER A 40 3.60 7.12 0.23
N TYR A 41 3.24 6.00 0.86
CA TYR A 41 3.96 4.74 0.71
C TYR A 41 4.02 4.27 -0.74
N LEU A 42 2.90 4.33 -1.47
CA LEU A 42 2.90 3.99 -2.89
C LEU A 42 3.86 4.89 -3.68
N GLN A 43 3.85 6.20 -3.46
CA GLN A 43 4.73 7.12 -4.17
C GLN A 43 6.21 6.92 -3.84
N LYS A 44 6.53 6.50 -2.61
CA LYS A 44 7.90 6.24 -2.16
C LYS A 44 8.49 4.96 -2.78
N HIS A 45 7.67 3.91 -2.88
CA HIS A 45 8.13 2.56 -3.21
C HIS A 45 7.72 2.05 -4.60
N PHE A 46 6.84 2.73 -5.33
CA PHE A 46 6.38 2.26 -6.64
C PHE A 46 6.65 3.26 -7.76
N GLN A 47 7.17 2.77 -8.89
CA GLN A 47 7.34 3.54 -10.11
C GLN A 47 6.65 2.86 -11.30
N PRO A 48 5.66 3.51 -11.95
CA PRO A 48 5.03 2.96 -13.15
C PRO A 48 6.03 2.93 -14.32
N ILE A 49 6.01 1.85 -15.11
CA ILE A 49 6.89 1.71 -16.30
C ILE A 49 6.52 2.74 -17.39
N SER A 50 5.23 3.04 -17.54
CA SER A 50 4.77 3.98 -18.58
C SER A 50 5.11 5.43 -18.25
N LYS A 51 5.94 6.05 -19.10
CA LYS A 51 6.34 7.48 -18.99
C LYS A 51 5.17 8.47 -19.14
N ARG A 52 4.07 8.08 -19.81
CA ARG A 52 2.85 8.91 -19.94
C ARG A 52 2.15 9.16 -18.61
N ASN A 53 2.55 8.42 -17.57
CA ASN A 53 1.82 8.29 -16.33
C ASN A 53 2.72 8.49 -15.11
N LYS A 54 3.82 9.26 -15.24
CA LYS A 54 4.67 9.65 -14.10
C LYS A 54 3.97 10.60 -13.11
N ASN A 55 2.82 11.16 -13.49
CA ASN A 55 2.02 12.03 -12.63
C ASN A 55 1.31 11.23 -11.53
N LYS A 56 0.89 11.95 -10.48
CA LYS A 56 0.18 11.42 -9.29
C LYS A 56 -0.74 10.23 -9.62
N PRO A 57 -0.74 9.15 -8.82
CA PRO A 57 -1.63 8.01 -9.00
C PRO A 57 -3.08 8.46 -9.21
N GLN A 58 -3.68 8.02 -10.31
CA GLN A 58 -5.10 8.29 -10.57
C GLN A 58 -5.95 7.29 -9.77
N PRO A 59 -7.02 7.76 -9.08
CA PRO A 59 -7.96 6.90 -8.39
C PRO A 59 -8.51 5.78 -9.27
N PHE A 60 -8.58 4.56 -8.75
CA PHE A 60 -9.15 3.38 -9.40
C PHE A 60 -8.52 2.97 -10.73
N VAL A 61 -7.33 3.49 -11.06
CA VAL A 61 -6.58 3.11 -12.25
C VAL A 61 -5.44 2.18 -11.86
N MET A 62 -5.49 0.94 -12.33
CA MET A 62 -4.43 -0.02 -12.09
C MET A 62 -3.19 0.29 -12.94
N ARG A 63 -2.01 0.21 -12.33
CA ARG A 63 -0.74 0.58 -12.95
C ARG A 63 0.27 -0.53 -12.77
N PHE A 64 0.91 -0.92 -13.86
CA PHE A 64 2.05 -1.84 -13.85
C PHE A 64 3.36 -1.06 -13.68
N GLY A 65 4.26 -1.57 -12.85
CA GLY A 65 5.52 -0.90 -12.54
C GLY A 65 6.42 -1.70 -11.62
N HIS A 66 7.53 -1.08 -11.25
CA HIS A 66 8.51 -1.65 -10.32
C HIS A 66 8.19 -1.22 -8.90
N PHE A 67 8.29 -2.16 -7.96
CA PHE A 67 8.28 -1.89 -6.53
C PHE A 67 9.70 -1.97 -5.97
N PHE A 68 10.07 -1.05 -5.08
CA PHE A 68 11.43 -0.85 -4.60
C PHE A 68 11.50 -0.88 -3.09
N ASN A 69 12.63 -1.36 -2.56
CA ASN A 69 13.00 -1.14 -1.16
C ASN A 69 13.52 0.29 -0.94
N ASP A 70 13.87 0.62 0.30
CA ASP A 70 14.44 1.94 0.66
C ASP A 70 15.80 2.22 -0.01
N LYS A 71 16.55 1.18 -0.36
CA LYS A 71 17.83 1.28 -1.09
C LYS A 71 17.64 1.49 -2.59
N LYS A 72 16.40 1.62 -3.08
CA LYS A 72 16.04 1.73 -4.51
C LYS A 72 16.43 0.51 -5.33
N GLU A 73 16.52 -0.65 -4.70
CA GLU A 73 16.64 -1.94 -5.38
C GLU A 73 15.23 -2.44 -5.72
N VAL A 74 15.05 -2.97 -6.93
CA VAL A 74 13.78 -3.54 -7.37
C VAL A 74 13.52 -4.82 -6.56
N ILE A 75 12.37 -4.88 -5.88
CA ILE A 75 11.87 -6.08 -5.22
C ILE A 75 11.10 -6.93 -6.23
N ASP A 76 10.16 -6.32 -6.96
CA ASP A 76 9.27 -7.02 -7.89
C ASP A 76 8.68 -6.10 -8.96
N GLU A 77 8.15 -6.69 -10.04
CA GLU A 77 7.25 -6.04 -10.98
C GLU A 77 5.80 -6.28 -10.52
N VAL A 78 5.08 -5.21 -10.17
CA VAL A 78 3.77 -5.29 -9.52
C VAL A 78 2.71 -4.53 -10.30
N MET A 79 1.44 -4.85 -10.01
CA MET A 79 0.32 -3.98 -10.30
C MET A 79 -0.10 -3.24 -9.02
N ALA A 80 -0.37 -1.95 -9.11
CA ALA A 80 -0.84 -1.17 -7.97
C ALA A 80 -2.07 -0.32 -8.33
N VAL A 81 -2.97 -0.15 -7.36
CA VAL A 81 -4.15 0.71 -7.49
C VAL A 81 -4.33 1.56 -6.24
N TYR A 82 -4.68 2.83 -6.46
CA TYR A 82 -4.94 3.81 -5.41
C TYR A 82 -6.44 4.10 -5.32
N MET A 83 -6.97 4.14 -4.09
CA MET A 83 -8.37 4.41 -3.76
C MET A 83 -8.45 5.53 -2.71
N PRO A 84 -9.11 6.67 -3.03
CA PRO A 84 -9.22 7.79 -2.09
C PRO A 84 -10.06 7.47 -0.86
N TYR A 85 -9.85 8.27 0.20
CA TYR A 85 -10.68 8.27 1.40
C TYR A 85 -12.17 8.34 1.09
N GLY A 86 -12.98 7.57 1.83
CA GLY A 86 -14.43 7.48 1.66
C GLY A 86 -14.88 6.72 0.40
N LYS A 87 -13.94 6.19 -0.40
CA LYS A 87 -14.24 5.46 -1.65
C LYS A 87 -13.41 4.18 -1.77
N SER A 88 -13.14 3.51 -0.65
CA SER A 88 -12.40 2.25 -0.59
C SER A 88 -13.17 1.23 0.25
N TYR A 89 -12.70 -0.03 0.25
CA TYR A 89 -13.30 -1.10 1.06
C TYR A 89 -13.25 -0.80 2.57
N THR A 90 -12.15 -0.20 3.04
CA THR A 90 -11.96 0.16 4.46
C THR A 90 -12.62 1.49 4.83
N GLY A 91 -13.08 2.27 3.84
CA GLY A 91 -13.52 3.65 4.05
C GLY A 91 -12.37 4.65 4.22
N LEU A 92 -11.14 4.19 4.40
CA LEU A 92 -9.93 5.01 4.53
C LEU A 92 -9.27 5.26 3.17
N GLU A 93 -8.26 6.14 3.12
CA GLU A 93 -7.36 6.16 1.96
C GLU A 93 -6.67 4.79 1.85
N GLN A 94 -6.64 4.19 0.67
CA GLN A 94 -6.22 2.80 0.49
C GLN A 94 -5.39 2.61 -0.78
N VAL A 95 -4.37 1.76 -0.68
CA VAL A 95 -3.58 1.27 -1.80
C VAL A 95 -3.60 -0.26 -1.76
N GLU A 96 -3.68 -0.88 -2.94
CA GLU A 96 -3.48 -2.32 -3.08
C GLU A 96 -2.35 -2.59 -4.07
N ILE A 97 -1.48 -3.53 -3.70
CA ILE A 97 -0.31 -3.98 -4.46
C ILE A 97 -0.50 -5.47 -4.75
N PHE A 98 -0.42 -5.83 -6.03
CA PHE A 98 -0.51 -7.20 -6.53
C PHE A 98 0.86 -7.60 -7.08
N CYS A 99 1.49 -8.57 -6.43
CA CYS A 99 2.86 -9.01 -6.67
C CYS A 99 2.89 -10.51 -6.97
N HIS A 100 4.05 -11.05 -7.33
CA HIS A 100 4.23 -12.49 -7.44
C HIS A 100 3.97 -13.16 -6.09
N GLY A 101 3.21 -14.26 -6.09
CA GLY A 101 2.77 -14.94 -4.86
C GLY A 101 3.83 -15.81 -4.18
N GLY A 102 5.12 -15.53 -4.39
CA GLY A 102 6.21 -16.18 -3.67
C GLY A 102 6.36 -15.58 -2.27
N ARG A 103 6.46 -16.42 -1.23
CA ARG A 103 6.53 -15.96 0.17
C ARG A 103 7.62 -14.92 0.42
N GLN A 104 8.79 -15.07 -0.22
CA GLN A 104 9.89 -14.12 -0.09
C GLN A 104 9.54 -12.73 -0.61
N VAL A 105 8.86 -12.65 -1.75
CA VAL A 105 8.45 -11.37 -2.37
C VAL A 105 7.46 -10.64 -1.48
N VAL A 106 6.45 -11.35 -0.97
CA VAL A 106 5.43 -10.78 -0.08
C VAL A 106 6.05 -10.18 1.18
N MET A 107 6.97 -10.92 1.83
CA MET A 107 7.67 -10.43 3.03
C MET A 107 8.51 -9.18 2.72
N LEU A 108 9.27 -9.17 1.62
CA LEU A 108 10.07 -8.01 1.24
C LEU A 108 9.24 -6.75 0.97
N ILE A 109 8.07 -6.90 0.32
CA ILE A 109 7.16 -5.77 0.10
C ILE A 109 6.56 -5.30 1.42
N GLN A 110 6.14 -6.22 2.30
CA GLN A 110 5.60 -5.88 3.61
C GLN A 110 6.63 -5.13 4.47
N ASP A 111 7.86 -5.63 4.53
CA ASP A 111 8.97 -5.04 5.29
C ASP A 111 9.38 -3.66 4.75
N ALA A 112 9.24 -3.42 3.45
CA ALA A 112 9.49 -2.11 2.87
C ALA A 112 8.48 -1.04 3.29
N ILE A 113 7.30 -1.43 3.77
CA ILE A 113 6.22 -0.50 4.16
C ILE A 113 6.18 -0.26 5.67
N ILE A 114 6.46 -1.27 6.50
CA ILE A 114 6.28 -1.22 7.97
C ILE A 114 7.38 -0.41 8.71
N GLN A 115 8.50 -0.07 8.05
CA GLN A 115 9.64 0.62 8.66
C GLN A 115 9.44 2.12 8.88
#